data_AF-A0A662BGK1-F1
#
_entry.id   AF-A0A662BGK1-F1
#
_cell.length_a   1.000
_cell.length_b   1.000
_cell.length_c   1.000
_cell.angle_alpha   90.00
_cell.angle_beta   90.00
_cell.angle_gamma   90.00
#
_symmetry.space_group_name_H-M   'P 1'
#
loop_
_entity.id
_entity.type
_entity.pdbx_description
1 polymer ?
#
loop_
_entity_poly.entity_id
_entity_poly.type
_entity_poly.pdbx_seq_one_letter_code
_entity_poly.pdbx_strand_id
1 'polypeptide(L)'
;MKKTKSSKQKDTLIVLYAAIFAIFAFLFLHLFFKQGVNDFTIEILAATLGASFTVSAMMVVMKIQSRHEREGEFAKRLFDKKIDMYQTILELIFKMDDDNIINKEEIEGVENKIGEAAMVASSDLVSVFSQFVIQLKIYGTLYPRSMTKKQIIHFVDYFNKHNEYLALIYKDLETPIEEGTFSEYYISLDNVVQSIREDLSVVEGDIQEMLEHFVEMPMDKFKLMKNPNIVD
;
A
#
# COMPACT_ATOMS: atom_id res chain seq x y z
N MET A 1 -4.04 -27.32 -8.65
CA MET A 1 -3.25 -27.49 -9.91
C MET A 1 -4.09 -27.61 -11.20
N LYS A 2 -5.32 -27.06 -11.32
CA LYS A 2 -6.15 -27.17 -12.55
C LYS A 2 -6.17 -25.93 -13.47
N LYS A 3 -5.70 -24.76 -13.02
CA LYS A 3 -5.74 -23.52 -13.81
C LYS A 3 -4.68 -23.42 -14.92
N THR A 4 -3.55 -24.13 -14.82
CA THR A 4 -2.41 -24.02 -15.74
C THR A 4 -2.54 -24.81 -17.05
N LYS A 5 -3.42 -25.82 -17.12
CA LYS A 5 -3.61 -26.64 -18.34
C LYS A 5 -4.50 -25.97 -19.39
N SER A 6 -5.40 -25.07 -18.95
CA SER A 6 -6.35 -24.37 -19.81
C SER A 6 -5.71 -23.20 -20.60
N SER A 7 -4.70 -22.52 -20.06
CA SER A 7 -4.03 -21.44 -20.79
C SER A 7 -3.17 -21.98 -21.94
N LYS A 8 -2.39 -23.05 -21.69
CA LYS A 8 -1.53 -23.68 -22.72
C LYS A 8 -2.30 -24.15 -23.96
N GLN A 9 -3.51 -24.68 -23.80
CA GLN A 9 -4.35 -25.07 -24.95
C GLN A 9 -4.82 -23.86 -25.76
N LYS A 10 -5.16 -22.75 -25.10
CA LYS A 10 -5.55 -21.51 -25.79
C LYS A 10 -4.37 -20.90 -26.55
N ASP A 11 -3.18 -20.91 -25.96
CA ASP A 11 -1.96 -20.39 -26.60
C ASP A 11 -1.59 -21.20 -27.85
N THR A 12 -1.69 -22.54 -27.78
CA THR A 12 -1.40 -23.42 -28.93
C THR A 12 -2.40 -23.20 -30.08
N LEU A 13 -3.66 -22.90 -29.75
CA LEU A 13 -4.73 -22.67 -30.72
C LEU A 13 -4.59 -21.32 -31.41
N ILE A 14 -4.14 -20.28 -30.68
CA ILE A 14 -3.77 -18.97 -31.24
C ILE A 14 -2.61 -19.10 -32.22
N VAL A 15 -1.56 -19.86 -31.86
CA VAL A 15 -0.40 -20.09 -32.74
C VAL A 15 -0.81 -20.82 -34.01
N LEU A 16 -1.69 -21.83 -33.91
CA LEU A 16 -2.21 -22.54 -35.08
C LEU A 16 -3.00 -21.62 -36.03
N TYR A 17 -3.88 -20.76 -35.50
CA TYR A 17 -4.59 -19.78 -36.32
C TYR A 17 -3.65 -18.77 -36.97
N ALA A 18 -2.63 -18.29 -36.26
CA ALA A 18 -1.63 -17.39 -36.82
C ALA A 18 -0.85 -18.04 -37.96
N ALA A 19 -0.49 -19.32 -37.83
CA ALA A 19 0.20 -20.08 -38.88
C ALA A 19 -0.66 -20.27 -40.14
N ILE A 20 -1.94 -20.65 -39.97
CA ILE A 20 -2.89 -20.80 -41.09
C ILE A 20 -3.09 -19.45 -41.79
N PHE A 21 -3.27 -18.37 -41.02
CA PHE A 21 -3.41 -17.02 -41.56
C PHE A 21 -2.17 -16.57 -42.35
N ALA A 22 -0.97 -16.84 -41.83
CA ALA A 22 0.29 -16.50 -42.51
C ALA A 22 0.45 -17.24 -43.85
N ILE A 23 0.15 -18.54 -43.89
CA ILE A 23 0.19 -19.34 -45.12
C ILE A 23 -0.83 -18.79 -46.13
N PHE A 24 -2.05 -18.49 -45.68
CA PHE A 24 -3.09 -17.92 -46.53
C PHE A 24 -2.69 -16.55 -47.10
N ALA A 25 -2.19 -15.65 -46.25
CA ALA A 25 -1.73 -14.33 -46.66
C ALA A 25 -0.56 -14.41 -47.67
N PHE A 26 0.38 -15.33 -47.46
CA PHE A 26 1.48 -15.57 -48.38
C PHE A 26 1.00 -16.08 -49.75
N LEU A 27 0.11 -17.09 -49.77
CA LEU A 27 -0.45 -17.62 -51.01
C LEU A 27 -1.27 -16.56 -51.77
N PHE A 28 -2.06 -15.76 -51.04
CA PHE A 28 -2.82 -14.65 -51.60
C PHE A 28 -1.90 -13.62 -52.26
N LEU A 29 -0.89 -13.13 -51.53
CA LEU A 29 0.06 -12.14 -52.06
C LEU A 29 0.85 -12.70 -53.25
N HIS A 30 1.29 -13.96 -53.19
CA HIS A 30 2.01 -14.59 -54.30
C HIS A 30 1.16 -14.69 -55.58
N LEU A 31 -0.08 -15.14 -55.46
CA LEU A 31 -1.02 -15.20 -56.60
C LEU A 31 -1.37 -13.81 -57.11
N PHE A 32 -1.55 -12.86 -56.21
CA PHE A 32 -1.85 -11.46 -56.52
C PHE A 32 -0.72 -10.84 -57.36
N PHE A 33 0.54 -10.87 -56.90
CA PHE A 33 1.66 -10.32 -57.65
C PHE A 33 1.94 -11.05 -58.97
N LYS A 34 1.67 -12.36 -59.05
CA LYS A 34 1.85 -13.16 -60.27
C LYS A 34 0.88 -12.78 -61.40
N GLN A 35 -0.26 -12.18 -61.10
CA GLN A 35 -1.23 -11.73 -62.11
C GLN A 35 -0.82 -10.45 -62.87
N GLY A 36 0.37 -9.88 -62.59
CA GLY A 36 0.85 -8.69 -63.31
C GLY A 36 0.04 -7.44 -62.95
N VAL A 37 -0.16 -7.21 -61.66
CA VAL A 37 -0.95 -6.09 -61.15
C VAL A 37 -0.25 -4.76 -61.44
N ASN A 38 -1.03 -3.76 -61.84
CA ASN A 38 -0.55 -2.40 -62.08
C ASN A 38 0.01 -1.76 -60.80
N ASP A 39 1.03 -0.91 -60.92
CA ASP A 39 1.67 -0.18 -59.82
C ASP A 39 0.66 0.56 -58.95
N PHE A 40 -0.38 1.14 -59.58
CA PHE A 40 -1.48 1.81 -58.88
C PHE A 40 -2.23 0.90 -57.90
N THR A 41 -2.43 -0.38 -58.24
CA THR A 41 -3.13 -1.32 -57.35
C THR A 41 -2.23 -1.78 -56.20
N ILE A 42 -0.92 -1.90 -56.44
CA ILE A 42 0.07 -2.19 -55.40
C ILE A 42 0.10 -1.03 -54.39
N GLU A 43 0.05 0.22 -54.88
CA GLU A 43 -0.01 1.41 -54.05
C GLU A 43 -1.29 1.47 -53.19
N ILE A 44 -2.46 1.17 -53.76
CA ILE A 44 -3.72 1.06 -53.00
C ILE A 44 -3.65 -0.04 -51.94
N LEU A 45 -3.10 -1.21 -52.28
CA LEU A 45 -2.96 -2.32 -51.33
C LEU A 45 -2.03 -1.94 -50.17
N ALA A 46 -0.88 -1.34 -50.48
CA ALA A 46 0.07 -0.87 -49.48
C ALA A 46 -0.54 0.21 -48.58
N ALA A 47 -1.27 1.17 -49.15
CA ALA A 47 -1.98 2.21 -48.40
C ALA A 47 -3.05 1.61 -47.47
N THR A 48 -3.81 0.63 -47.96
CA THR A 48 -4.87 -0.03 -47.18
C THR A 48 -4.29 -0.87 -46.04
N LEU A 49 -3.21 -1.62 -46.29
CA LEU A 49 -2.50 -2.38 -45.26
C LEU A 49 -1.88 -1.44 -44.23
N GLY A 50 -1.17 -0.39 -44.66
CA GLY A 50 -0.60 0.63 -43.79
C GLY A 50 -1.64 1.30 -42.89
N ALA A 51 -2.79 1.66 -43.45
CA ALA A 51 -3.92 2.21 -42.70
C ALA A 51 -4.45 1.19 -41.67
N SER A 52 -4.65 -0.07 -42.06
CA SER A 52 -5.15 -1.12 -41.16
C SER A 52 -4.20 -1.41 -39.98
N PHE A 53 -2.89 -1.41 -40.25
CA PHE A 53 -1.87 -1.56 -39.22
C PHE A 53 -1.85 -0.37 -38.27
N THR A 54 -1.92 0.86 -38.81
CA THR A 54 -1.93 2.08 -37.99
C THR A 54 -3.15 2.12 -37.07
N VAL A 55 -4.34 1.80 -37.57
CA VAL A 55 -5.56 1.74 -36.76
C VAL A 55 -5.45 0.66 -35.67
N SER A 56 -4.90 -0.51 -36.01
CA SER A 56 -4.70 -1.60 -35.05
C SER A 56 -3.70 -1.23 -33.96
N ALA A 57 -2.57 -0.59 -34.32
CA ALA A 57 -1.58 -0.11 -33.38
C ALA A 57 -2.15 0.98 -32.45
N MET A 58 -2.91 1.94 -33.02
CA MET A 58 -3.55 3.00 -32.24
C MET A 58 -4.57 2.43 -31.25
N MET A 59 -5.35 1.42 -31.64
CA MET A 59 -6.27 0.74 -30.74
C MET A 59 -5.54 0.09 -29.55
N VAL A 60 -4.36 -0.50 -29.77
CA VAL A 60 -3.53 -1.05 -28.69
C VAL A 60 -3.02 0.07 -27.77
N VAL A 61 -2.52 1.17 -28.33
CA VAL A 61 -2.03 2.33 -27.57
C VAL A 61 -3.15 2.93 -26.72
N MET A 62 -4.34 3.18 -27.30
CA MET A 62 -5.51 3.68 -26.58
C MET A 62 -5.92 2.75 -25.44
N LYS A 63 -5.85 1.43 -25.65
CA LYS A 63 -6.17 0.45 -24.60
C LYS A 63 -5.17 0.49 -23.45
N ILE A 64 -3.89 0.71 -23.74
CA ILE A 64 -2.84 0.86 -22.72
C ILE A 64 -3.04 2.17 -21.95
N GLN A 65 -3.26 3.28 -22.65
CA GLN A 65 -3.54 4.58 -22.03
C GLN A 65 -4.76 4.53 -21.13
N SER A 66 -5.88 3.97 -21.61
CA SER A 66 -7.10 3.82 -20.80
C SER A 66 -6.90 2.94 -19.56
N ARG A 67 -6.02 1.93 -19.62
CA ARG A 67 -5.64 1.15 -18.43
C ARG A 67 -4.88 2.00 -17.43
N HIS A 68 -3.88 2.75 -17.88
CA HIS A 68 -3.11 3.63 -17.02
C HIS A 68 -3.97 4.73 -16.38
N GLU A 69 -4.89 5.34 -17.14
CA GLU A 69 -5.85 6.31 -16.59
C GLU A 69 -6.74 5.68 -15.52
N ARG A 70 -7.25 4.47 -15.77
CA ARG A 70 -8.11 3.76 -14.82
C ARG A 70 -7.35 3.32 -13.58
N GLU A 71 -6.10 2.88 -13.72
CA GLU A 71 -5.21 2.55 -12.61
C GLU A 71 -4.88 3.80 -11.79
N GLY A 72 -4.60 4.93 -12.44
CA GLY A 72 -4.39 6.22 -11.78
C GLY A 72 -5.62 6.73 -11.04
N GLU A 73 -6.81 6.64 -11.64
CA GLU A 73 -8.06 7.03 -10.99
C GLU A 73 -8.37 6.13 -9.79
N PHE A 74 -8.13 4.81 -9.92
CA PHE A 74 -8.28 3.87 -8.82
C PHE A 74 -7.30 4.16 -7.67
N ALA A 75 -6.03 4.42 -8.00
CA ALA A 75 -5.00 4.76 -7.01
C ALA A 75 -5.37 6.05 -6.26
N LYS A 76 -5.82 7.08 -6.98
CA LYS A 76 -6.30 8.33 -6.36
C LYS A 76 -7.49 8.09 -5.42
N ARG A 77 -8.51 7.36 -5.87
CA ARG A 77 -9.68 7.05 -5.02
C ARG A 77 -9.32 6.21 -3.80
N LEU A 78 -8.36 5.29 -3.93
CA LEU A 78 -7.87 4.49 -2.82
C LEU A 78 -7.11 5.36 -1.82
N PHE A 79 -6.28 6.27 -2.31
CA PHE A 79 -5.53 7.22 -1.50
C PHE A 79 -6.45 8.17 -0.72
N ASP A 80 -7.45 8.76 -1.38
CA ASP A 80 -8.43 9.63 -0.73
C ASP A 80 -9.16 8.89 0.41
N LYS A 81 -9.53 7.62 0.19
CA LYS A 81 -10.13 6.77 1.23
C LYS A 81 -9.16 6.46 2.37
N LYS A 82 -7.89 6.17 2.08
CA LYS A 82 -6.88 5.93 3.11
C LYS A 82 -6.72 7.15 4.01
N ILE A 83 -6.63 8.35 3.43
CA ILE A 83 -6.53 9.60 4.20
C ILE A 83 -7.72 9.75 5.14
N ASP A 84 -8.95 9.64 4.62
CA ASP A 84 -10.18 9.82 5.41
C ASP A 84 -10.24 8.84 6.61
N MET A 85 -9.86 7.58 6.37
CA MET A 85 -9.81 6.55 7.41
C MET A 85 -8.73 6.82 8.45
N TYR A 86 -7.52 7.17 8.01
CA TYR A 86 -6.40 7.42 8.91
C TYR A 86 -6.58 8.71 9.71
N GLN A 87 -7.17 9.75 9.13
CA GLN A 87 -7.56 10.97 9.84
C GLN A 87 -8.55 10.66 10.96
N THR A 88 -9.59 9.87 10.66
CA THR A 88 -10.57 9.46 11.69
C THR A 88 -9.90 8.69 12.84
N ILE A 89 -8.94 7.81 12.55
CA ILE A 89 -8.18 7.08 13.58
C ILE A 89 -7.36 8.05 14.43
N LEU A 90 -6.62 8.97 13.80
CA LEU A 90 -5.79 9.93 14.50
C LEU A 90 -6.62 10.91 15.35
N GLU A 91 -7.78 11.35 14.86
CA GLU A 91 -8.70 12.20 15.64
C GLU A 91 -9.15 11.51 16.92
N LEU A 92 -9.49 10.22 16.85
CA LEU A 92 -9.84 9.44 18.04
C LEU A 92 -8.65 9.32 18.99
N ILE A 93 -7.45 9.05 18.47
CA ILE A 93 -6.27 8.89 19.32
C ILE A 93 -5.84 10.21 19.96
N PHE A 94 -5.87 11.32 19.22
CA PHE A 94 -5.55 12.65 19.76
C PHE A 94 -6.56 13.09 20.80
N LYS A 95 -7.85 12.76 20.64
CA LYS A 95 -8.85 13.02 21.66
C LYS A 95 -8.49 12.33 22.98
N MET A 96 -8.03 11.07 22.93
CA MET A 96 -7.57 10.31 24.10
C MET A 96 -6.26 10.87 24.70
N ASP A 97 -5.40 11.47 23.87
CA ASP A 97 -4.15 12.10 24.33
C ASP A 97 -4.43 13.43 25.03
N ASP A 98 -5.34 14.23 24.48
CA ASP A 98 -5.71 15.55 24.98
C ASP A 98 -6.46 15.49 26.32
N ASP A 99 -7.36 14.52 26.49
CA ASP A 99 -8.11 14.35 27.73
C ASP A 99 -7.36 13.55 28.80
N ASN A 100 -6.28 12.85 28.41
CA ASN A 100 -5.46 11.95 29.24
C ASN A 100 -6.31 10.89 29.97
N ILE A 101 -7.51 10.59 29.47
CA ILE A 101 -8.47 9.63 30.02
C ILE A 101 -8.79 8.62 28.92
N ILE A 102 -8.10 7.48 28.94
CA ILE A 102 -8.37 6.42 27.97
C ILE A 102 -9.52 5.54 28.46
N ASN A 103 -10.72 5.75 27.90
CA ASN A 103 -11.87 4.93 28.23
C ASN A 103 -11.97 3.68 27.35
N LYS A 104 -12.65 2.66 27.87
CA LYS A 104 -12.90 1.41 27.13
C LYS A 104 -13.63 1.65 25.81
N GLU A 105 -14.61 2.56 25.79
CA GLU A 105 -15.37 2.91 24.58
C GLU A 105 -14.47 3.54 23.50
N GLU A 106 -13.46 4.31 23.92
CA GLU A 106 -12.51 4.95 23.00
C GLU A 106 -11.52 3.94 22.44
N ILE A 107 -11.04 3.01 23.28
CA ILE A 107 -10.21 1.88 22.82
C ILE A 107 -10.99 1.03 21.80
N GLU A 108 -12.26 0.72 22.07
CA GLU A 108 -13.11 -0.02 21.13
C GLU A 108 -13.36 0.78 19.85
N GLY A 109 -13.52 2.10 19.94
CA GLY A 109 -13.63 3.00 18.80
C GLY A 109 -12.39 2.95 17.90
N VAL A 110 -11.20 3.06 18.49
CA VAL A 110 -9.91 2.97 17.78
C VAL A 110 -9.74 1.57 17.16
N GLU A 111 -10.04 0.50 17.89
CA GLU A 111 -9.99 -0.87 17.37
C GLU A 111 -10.88 -1.06 16.14
N ASN A 112 -12.14 -0.62 16.22
CA ASN A 112 -13.09 -0.75 15.12
C ASN A 112 -12.60 -0.02 13.87
N LYS A 113 -12.08 1.21 14.05
CA LYS A 113 -11.56 2.02 12.94
C LYS A 113 -10.29 1.44 12.34
N ILE A 114 -9.41 0.90 13.17
CA ILE A 114 -8.24 0.14 12.71
C ILE A 114 -8.66 -1.12 11.95
N GLY A 115 -9.70 -1.83 12.41
CA GLY A 115 -10.26 -2.99 11.73
C GLY A 115 -10.80 -2.66 10.33
N GLU A 116 -11.45 -1.50 10.18
CA GLU A 116 -11.85 -0.97 8.87
C GLU A 116 -10.60 -0.66 8.02
N ALA A 117 -9.62 0.06 8.58
CA ALA A 117 -8.39 0.48 7.89
C ALA A 117 -7.52 -0.70 7.43
N ALA A 118 -7.54 -1.84 8.15
CA ALA A 118 -6.80 -3.03 7.78
C ALA A 118 -7.21 -3.63 6.42
N MET A 119 -8.36 -3.25 5.87
CA MET A 119 -8.77 -3.66 4.52
C MET A 119 -8.02 -2.93 3.39
N VAL A 120 -7.45 -1.76 3.68
CA VAL A 120 -6.78 -0.90 2.69
C VAL A 120 -5.31 -0.63 3.01
N ALA A 121 -4.92 -0.76 4.28
CA ALA A 121 -3.55 -0.55 4.76
C ALA A 121 -2.58 -1.64 4.28
N SER A 122 -1.30 -1.28 4.19
CA SER A 122 -0.21 -2.24 3.98
C SER A 122 -0.07 -3.21 5.15
N SER A 123 0.59 -4.35 4.90
CA SER A 123 0.89 -5.34 5.93
C SER A 123 1.69 -4.77 7.10
N ASP A 124 2.57 -3.82 6.82
CA ASP A 124 3.46 -3.23 7.82
C ASP A 124 2.67 -2.32 8.75
N LEU A 125 1.82 -1.44 8.20
CA LEU A 125 0.94 -0.58 9.00
C LEU A 125 -0.08 -1.41 9.81
N VAL A 126 -0.64 -2.47 9.22
CA VAL A 126 -1.55 -3.37 9.96
C VAL A 126 -0.85 -4.01 11.16
N SER A 127 0.42 -4.38 11.03
CA SER A 127 1.19 -4.96 12.14
C SER A 127 1.42 -3.94 13.27
N VAL A 128 1.73 -2.69 12.92
CA VAL A 128 1.89 -1.58 13.85
C VAL A 128 0.58 -1.31 14.58
N PHE A 129 -0.52 -1.21 13.84
CA PHE A 129 -1.85 -1.04 14.42
C PHE A 129 -2.26 -2.19 15.35
N SER A 130 -1.96 -3.44 14.97
CA SER A 130 -2.27 -4.60 15.81
C SER A 130 -1.54 -4.53 17.15
N GLN A 131 -0.23 -4.26 17.13
CA GLN A 131 0.54 -4.15 18.36
C GLN A 131 0.08 -2.94 19.20
N PHE A 132 -0.21 -1.81 18.55
CA PHE A 132 -0.74 -0.62 19.21
C PHE A 132 -2.07 -0.86 19.92
N VAL A 133 -3.02 -1.54 19.28
CA VAL A 133 -4.32 -1.89 19.91
C VAL A 133 -4.13 -2.83 21.09
N ILE A 134 -3.23 -3.82 20.99
CA ILE A 134 -2.91 -4.71 22.11
C ILE A 134 -2.35 -3.91 23.28
N GLN A 135 -1.40 -3.00 23.02
CA GLN A 135 -0.80 -2.16 24.05
C GLN A 135 -1.83 -1.23 24.71
N LEU A 136 -2.71 -0.61 23.93
CA LEU A 136 -3.81 0.20 24.43
C LEU A 136 -4.75 -0.61 25.32
N LYS A 137 -5.13 -1.82 24.91
CA LYS A 137 -6.04 -2.68 25.68
C LYS A 137 -5.45 -3.17 27.00
N ILE A 138 -4.16 -3.52 27.02
CA ILE A 138 -3.51 -4.08 28.20
C ILE A 138 -3.06 -2.97 29.16
N TYR A 139 -2.46 -1.90 28.63
CA TYR A 139 -1.76 -0.90 29.43
C TYR A 139 -2.50 0.42 29.55
N GLY A 140 -3.37 0.75 28.59
CA GLY A 140 -4.09 2.03 28.58
C GLY A 140 -3.14 3.22 28.50
N THR A 141 -2.07 3.11 27.69
CA THR A 141 -1.06 4.15 27.54
C THR A 141 -0.75 4.39 26.06
N LEU A 142 -0.44 5.64 25.71
CA LEU A 142 -0.01 6.03 24.36
C LEU A 142 1.51 6.13 24.21
N TYR A 143 2.22 6.30 25.33
CA TYR A 143 3.67 6.48 25.35
C TYR A 143 4.32 5.55 26.36
N PRO A 144 5.56 5.07 26.09
CA PRO A 144 6.27 4.18 27.01
C PRO A 144 6.58 4.86 28.35
N ARG A 145 6.79 6.19 28.36
CA ARG A 145 7.03 6.99 29.57
C ARG A 145 5.87 6.97 30.57
N SER A 146 4.66 6.67 30.11
CA SER A 146 3.46 6.62 30.95
C SER A 146 3.28 5.26 31.63
N MET A 147 4.13 4.27 31.34
CA MET A 147 4.06 2.94 31.92
C MET A 147 4.70 2.89 33.32
N THR A 148 4.01 2.23 34.25
CA THR A 148 4.57 1.88 35.56
C THR A 148 5.59 0.74 35.44
N LYS A 149 6.51 0.62 36.40
CA LYS A 149 7.48 -0.50 36.44
C LYS A 149 6.84 -1.88 36.34
N LYS A 150 5.66 -2.07 36.96
CA LYS A 150 4.92 -3.34 36.88
C LYS A 150 4.43 -3.63 35.46
N GLN A 151 3.96 -2.60 34.74
CA GLN A 151 3.52 -2.73 33.35
C GLN A 151 4.71 -3.00 32.43
N ILE A 152 5.87 -2.38 32.67
CA ILE A 152 7.10 -2.63 31.90
C ILE A 152 7.54 -4.10 32.05
N ILE A 153 7.60 -4.61 33.28
CA ILE A 153 7.94 -6.03 33.53
C ILE A 153 6.94 -6.95 32.81
N HIS A 154 5.64 -6.67 32.92
CA HIS A 154 4.61 -7.44 32.22
C HIS A 154 4.75 -7.36 30.69
N PHE A 155 5.09 -6.19 30.14
CA PHE A 155 5.32 -6.01 28.70
C PHE A 155 6.45 -6.88 28.20
N VAL A 156 7.59 -6.83 28.89
CA VAL A 156 8.77 -7.63 28.58
C VAL A 156 8.41 -9.12 28.60
N ASP A 157 7.77 -9.58 29.68
CA ASP A 157 7.36 -10.99 29.82
C ASP A 157 6.35 -11.43 28.75
N TYR A 158 5.40 -10.56 28.41
CA TYR A 158 4.34 -10.85 27.45
C TYR A 158 4.89 -10.97 26.03
N PHE A 159 5.63 -9.97 25.55
CA PHE A 159 6.15 -9.96 24.17
C PHE A 159 7.33 -10.91 23.97
N ASN A 160 8.09 -11.27 25.02
CA ASN A 160 9.05 -12.38 24.94
C ASN A 160 8.36 -13.76 24.78
N LYS A 161 7.16 -13.94 25.34
CA LYS A 161 6.36 -15.16 25.16
C LYS A 161 5.55 -15.17 23.87
N HIS A 162 5.16 -13.98 23.41
CA HIS A 162 4.28 -13.77 22.26
C HIS A 162 4.95 -12.90 21.20
N ASN A 163 6.11 -13.33 20.70
CA ASN A 163 6.86 -12.58 19.71
C ASN A 163 6.11 -12.42 18.38
N GLU A 164 5.10 -13.25 18.11
CA GLU A 164 4.23 -13.19 16.95
C GLU A 164 3.37 -11.92 16.87
N TYR A 165 3.16 -11.23 18.00
CA TYR A 165 2.40 -9.98 18.06
C TYR A 165 3.27 -8.72 17.96
N LEU A 166 4.60 -8.87 17.84
CA LEU A 166 5.47 -7.74 17.55
C LEU A 166 5.25 -7.26 16.12
N ALA A 167 5.18 -5.93 15.96
CA ALA A 167 5.08 -5.30 14.66
C ALA A 167 6.27 -5.67 13.78
N LEU A 168 6.03 -5.73 12.47
CA LEU A 168 7.05 -6.20 11.52
C LEU A 168 8.26 -5.25 11.46
N ILE A 169 8.09 -3.99 11.87
CA ILE A 169 9.17 -2.99 11.96
C ILE A 169 10.28 -3.39 12.95
N TYR A 170 10.01 -4.34 13.86
CA TYR A 170 10.97 -4.80 14.86
C TYR A 170 11.57 -6.17 14.57
N LYS A 171 11.33 -6.74 13.38
CA LYS A 171 11.85 -8.06 13.00
C LYS A 171 13.38 -8.17 13.09
N ASP A 172 14.08 -7.06 12.90
CA ASP A 172 15.53 -7.00 12.86
C ASP A 172 16.17 -6.63 14.22
N LEU A 173 15.37 -6.38 15.26
CA LEU A 173 15.87 -6.05 16.59
C LEU A 173 16.21 -7.30 17.42
N GLU A 174 17.13 -7.16 18.37
CA GLU A 174 17.65 -8.26 19.21
C GLU A 174 16.63 -8.74 20.25
N THR A 175 16.22 -10.00 20.14
CA THR A 175 15.45 -10.70 21.19
C THR A 175 16.39 -11.51 22.10
N PRO A 176 16.16 -11.54 23.42
CA PRO A 176 14.95 -11.15 24.14
C PRO A 176 14.86 -9.65 24.50
N ILE A 177 13.63 -9.14 24.63
CA ILE A 177 13.33 -7.79 25.13
C ILE A 177 13.74 -7.72 26.60
N GLU A 178 14.36 -6.62 27.03
CA GLU A 178 14.73 -6.36 28.42
C GLU A 178 14.02 -5.12 28.96
N GLU A 179 13.95 -4.96 30.29
CA GLU A 179 13.36 -3.76 30.92
C GLU A 179 14.08 -2.46 30.50
N GLY A 180 15.36 -2.54 30.14
CA GLY A 180 16.13 -1.38 29.65
C GLY A 180 15.86 -1.01 28.20
N THR A 181 15.37 -1.96 27.40
CA THR A 181 15.17 -1.80 25.95
C THR A 181 13.70 -1.83 25.53
N PHE A 182 12.77 -2.01 26.48
CA PHE A 182 11.33 -2.13 26.18
C PHE A 182 10.78 -0.96 25.35
N SER A 183 11.29 0.25 25.56
CA SER A 183 10.84 1.46 24.86
C SER A 183 11.14 1.41 23.36
N GLU A 184 12.13 0.62 22.93
CA GLU A 184 12.45 0.43 21.52
C GLU A 184 11.42 -0.45 20.81
N TYR A 185 10.74 -1.32 21.57
CA TYR A 185 9.70 -2.24 21.09
C TYR A 185 8.28 -1.72 21.31
N TYR A 186 8.13 -0.59 22.02
CA TYR A 186 6.83 0.00 22.30
C TYR A 186 6.37 0.83 21.09
N ILE A 187 5.13 0.63 20.65
CA ILE A 187 4.55 1.42 19.55
C ILE A 187 3.92 2.66 20.18
N SER A 188 4.59 3.80 20.08
CA SER A 188 4.02 5.08 20.50
C SER A 188 3.08 5.65 19.45
N LEU A 189 2.32 6.69 19.82
CA LEU A 189 1.57 7.51 18.87
C LEU A 189 2.45 8.02 17.73
N ASP A 190 3.70 8.42 18.01
CA ASP A 190 4.64 8.89 16.99
C ASP A 190 4.95 7.78 15.98
N ASN A 191 5.13 6.54 16.45
CA ASN A 191 5.34 5.39 15.55
C ASN A 191 4.12 5.12 14.67
N VAL A 192 2.92 5.27 15.22
CA VAL A 192 1.66 5.12 14.44
C VAL A 192 1.57 6.19 13.35
N VAL A 193 1.80 7.46 13.70
CA VAL A 193 1.77 8.59 12.73
C VAL A 193 2.82 8.40 11.64
N GLN A 194 4.04 8.00 12.01
CA GLN A 194 5.11 7.75 11.05
C GLN A 194 4.77 6.58 10.12
N SER A 195 4.19 5.49 10.64
CA SER A 195 3.79 4.34 9.83
C SER A 195 2.64 4.67 8.87
N ILE A 196 1.70 5.52 9.30
CA ILE A 196 0.64 6.06 8.42
C ILE A 196 1.26 6.87 7.28
N ARG A 197 2.23 7.74 7.59
CA ARG A 197 2.95 8.53 6.59
C ARG A 197 3.65 7.63 5.57
N GLU A 198 4.34 6.60 6.04
CA GLU A 198 5.01 5.64 5.16
C GLU A 198 4.01 4.92 4.25
N ASP A 199 2.87 4.47 4.78
CA ASP A 199 1.79 3.83 3.99
C ASP A 199 1.20 4.76 2.92
N LEU A 200 1.11 6.06 3.20
CA LEU A 200 0.65 7.08 2.26
C LEU A 200 1.72 7.49 1.24
N SER A 201 3.00 7.45 1.61
CA SER A 201 4.14 7.86 0.77
C SER A 201 4.40 6.93 -0.42
N VAL A 202 3.87 5.70 -0.39
CA VAL A 202 3.97 4.73 -1.49
C VAL A 202 3.17 5.17 -2.73
N VAL A 203 2.30 6.18 -2.62
CA VAL A 203 1.60 6.77 -3.77
C VAL A 203 2.49 7.81 -4.42
N GLU A 204 3.20 7.40 -5.49
CA GLU A 204 4.06 8.26 -6.33
C GLU A 204 3.34 9.55 -6.74
N GLY A 205 3.81 10.69 -6.23
CA GLY A 205 3.43 12.01 -6.70
C GLY A 205 3.29 13.05 -5.59
N ASP A 206 4.36 13.79 -5.35
CA ASP A 206 4.31 15.18 -4.85
C ASP A 206 3.75 15.42 -3.43
N ILE A 207 3.95 14.48 -2.51
CA ILE A 207 3.44 14.60 -1.12
C ILE A 207 4.55 14.93 -0.12
N GLN A 208 5.82 14.91 -0.54
CA GLN A 208 6.93 15.23 0.35
C GLN A 208 6.81 16.67 0.89
N GLU A 209 6.38 17.62 0.05
CA GLU A 209 6.13 19.02 0.42
C GLU A 209 4.92 19.18 1.37
N MET A 210 3.83 18.43 1.15
CA MET A 210 2.65 18.49 2.04
C MET A 210 2.87 17.80 3.40
N LEU A 211 3.71 16.76 3.44
CA LEU A 211 4.06 16.03 4.67
C LEU A 211 5.07 16.79 5.54
N GLU A 212 6.00 17.54 4.93
CA GLU A 212 6.96 18.40 5.63
C GLU A 212 6.28 19.53 6.41
N HIS A 213 5.14 20.04 5.93
CA HIS A 213 4.39 21.08 6.61
C HIS A 213 3.40 20.58 7.68
N PHE A 214 3.02 19.30 7.68
CA PHE A 214 2.03 18.78 8.63
C PHE A 214 2.59 18.52 10.03
N VAL A 215 3.90 18.31 10.17
CA VAL A 215 4.56 17.94 11.44
C VAL A 215 5.92 18.63 11.57
N GLU A 216 5.98 19.96 11.46
CA GLU A 216 6.96 20.67 12.30
C GLU A 216 6.39 20.71 13.72
N MET A 217 6.49 19.59 14.45
CA MET A 217 6.33 19.62 15.90
C MET A 217 7.63 20.20 16.50
N PRO A 218 7.62 21.42 17.07
CA PRO A 218 8.83 22.06 17.60
C PRO A 218 9.27 21.46 18.94
N MET A 219 8.75 20.29 19.33
CA MET A 219 8.91 19.74 20.67
C MET A 219 10.30 19.14 20.92
N ASP A 220 11.01 18.68 19.89
CA ASP A 220 12.30 17.99 20.08
C ASP A 220 13.52 18.71 19.43
N LYS A 221 13.29 19.66 18.52
CA LYS A 221 14.37 20.38 17.82
C LYS A 221 15.21 21.26 18.76
N PHE A 222 14.67 21.62 19.93
CA PHE A 222 15.29 22.58 20.84
C PHE A 222 15.63 22.02 22.24
N LYS A 223 15.33 20.75 22.55
CA LYS A 223 15.56 20.15 23.88
C LYS A 223 15.01 20.98 25.06
N LEU A 224 13.89 21.70 24.84
CA LEU A 224 13.43 22.73 25.78
C LEU A 224 12.68 22.18 27.01
N MET A 225 12.23 20.91 26.99
CA MET A 225 11.68 20.27 28.19
C MET A 225 12.17 18.83 28.30
N LYS A 226 12.84 18.52 29.43
CA LYS A 226 13.33 17.16 29.72
C LYS A 226 12.23 16.18 30.11
N ASN A 227 11.06 16.64 30.55
CA ASN A 227 9.94 15.80 31.02
C ASN A 227 8.60 16.57 30.93
N PRO A 228 7.95 16.65 29.76
CA PRO A 228 6.55 17.08 29.73
C PRO A 228 5.68 15.93 30.29
N ASN A 229 4.74 16.27 31.19
CA ASN A 229 3.77 15.38 31.87
C ASN A 229 4.24 14.68 33.16
N ILE A 230 4.96 15.39 34.04
CA ILE A 230 4.90 15.09 35.48
C ILE A 230 3.81 15.99 36.07
N VAL A 231 2.69 15.40 36.46
CA VAL A 231 1.71 16.05 37.33
C VAL A 231 2.02 15.53 38.74
N ASP A 232 2.33 16.43 39.66
CA ASP A 232 2.43 16.13 41.10
C ASP A 232 1.09 15.59 41.66
#